data_AF-A0A6L6QG40-F1
#
_entry.id   AF-A0A6L6QG40-F1
#
_cell.length_a   1.000
_cell.length_b   1.000
_cell.length_c   1.000
_cell.angle_alpha   90.00
_cell.angle_beta   90.00
_cell.angle_gamma   90.00
#
_symmetry.space_group_name_H-M   'P 1'
#
loop_
_entity.id
_entity.type
_entity.pdbx_description
1 polymer ?
#
loop_
_entity_poly.entity_id
_entity_poly.type
_entity_poly.pdbx_seq_one_letter_code
_entity_poly.pdbx_strand_id
1 'polypeptide(L)'
;MSANATLRANGGNGPAWPQGARRTGLWVFMVVVSTLFGLFGVAYMMRAAYEDWRPITYVPWQLYCSTGLLVLCSLAWELARRHVAAGRRDAARSASIGALVLSAMFVLSQLYAWQAMTAADYGVAANPANSFFYLITGLHAVHVMGGMVAAAFAVRKAGEAIGLCAQYWHFLFVLWLALFALLFMVTPDLVRAFCSTIGIPVR
;
A
#
# COMPACT_ATOMS: atom_id res chain seq x y z
N MET A 1 -64.09 -4.39 18.15
CA MET A 1 -63.46 -4.78 16.87
C MET A 1 -61.98 -4.49 17.01
N SER A 2 -61.15 -5.44 17.44
CA SER A 2 -60.60 -6.56 16.64
C SER A 2 -59.84 -6.00 15.42
N ALA A 3 -58.51 -5.91 15.40
CA ALA A 3 -57.46 -6.95 15.42
C ALA A 3 -56.80 -7.06 14.04
N ASN A 4 -55.51 -6.74 13.96
CA ASN A 4 -54.42 -7.63 13.47
C ASN A 4 -53.14 -6.80 13.42
N ALA A 5 -52.11 -7.03 14.23
CA ALA A 5 -51.30 -8.26 14.31
C ALA A 5 -50.72 -8.59 12.92
N THR A 6 -49.41 -8.36 12.74
CA THR A 6 -48.38 -9.42 12.73
C THR A 6 -47.87 -9.63 11.28
N LEU A 7 -46.65 -9.99 10.91
CA LEU A 7 -45.49 -10.64 11.53
C LEU A 7 -44.24 -10.31 10.67
N ARG A 8 -43.09 -10.11 11.33
CA ARG A 8 -41.74 -10.66 11.01
C ARG A 8 -40.99 -10.13 9.76
N ALA A 9 -39.66 -10.10 9.71
CA ALA A 9 -38.68 -10.92 10.41
C ALA A 9 -37.33 -10.21 10.63
N ASN A 10 -36.81 -10.45 11.83
CA ASN A 10 -35.40 -10.45 12.24
C ASN A 10 -34.45 -11.03 11.16
N GLY A 11 -33.31 -10.38 10.95
CA GLY A 11 -32.29 -10.84 9.99
C GLY A 11 -30.93 -10.14 10.12
N GLY A 12 -30.31 -10.17 11.31
CA GLY A 12 -28.85 -10.03 11.43
C GLY A 12 -28.36 -8.91 12.34
N ASN A 13 -28.47 -9.12 13.65
CA ASN A 13 -27.84 -8.30 14.70
C ASN A 13 -26.31 -8.53 14.73
N GLY A 14 -25.58 -8.02 13.75
CA GLY A 14 -24.19 -7.60 13.95
C GLY A 14 -24.19 -6.11 14.30
N PRO A 15 -23.25 -5.59 15.09
CA PRO A 15 -23.18 -4.15 15.36
C PRO A 15 -23.07 -3.41 14.02
N ALA A 16 -24.15 -2.70 13.65
CA ALA A 16 -24.16 -1.78 12.52
C ALA A 16 -23.32 -0.57 12.95
N TRP A 17 -21.99 -0.71 12.85
CA TRP A 17 -21.08 0.39 13.13
C TRP A 17 -21.51 1.59 12.29
N PRO A 18 -21.80 2.75 12.91
CA PRO A 18 -22.07 3.97 12.15
C PRO A 18 -20.96 4.15 11.11
N GLN A 19 -21.29 4.57 9.89
CA GLN A 19 -20.28 4.73 8.82
C GLN A 19 -19.06 5.55 9.30
N GLY A 20 -19.27 6.46 10.25
CA GLY A 20 -18.21 7.17 10.98
C GLY A 20 -17.20 6.26 11.70
N ALA A 21 -17.64 5.25 12.45
CA ALA A 21 -16.75 4.35 13.20
C ALA A 21 -15.83 3.53 12.28
N ARG A 22 -16.35 3.03 11.15
CA ARG A 22 -15.54 2.32 10.14
C ARG A 22 -14.51 3.24 9.47
N ARG A 23 -14.89 4.49 9.21
CA ARG A 23 -13.99 5.51 8.64
C ARG A 23 -12.90 5.92 9.63
N THR A 24 -13.24 6.10 10.90
CA THR A 24 -12.28 6.40 11.96
C THR A 24 -11.28 5.27 12.15
N GLY A 25 -11.74 4.01 12.19
CA GLY A 25 -10.84 2.85 12.29
C GLY A 25 -9.85 2.77 11.12
N LEU A 26 -10.30 3.04 9.89
CA LEU A 26 -9.42 3.10 8.72
C LEU A 26 -8.38 4.23 8.83
N TRP A 27 -8.79 5.40 9.30
CA TRP A 27 -7.89 6.55 9.43
C TRP A 27 -6.81 6.31 10.50
N VAL A 28 -7.20 5.77 11.65
CA VAL A 28 -6.27 5.36 12.71
C VAL A 28 -5.29 4.32 12.17
N PHE A 29 -5.78 3.31 11.43
CA PHE A 29 -4.92 2.33 10.79
C PHE A 29 -3.91 2.97 9.83
N MET A 30 -4.35 3.88 8.96
CA MET A 30 -3.46 4.61 8.04
C MET A 30 -2.36 5.40 8.78
N VAL A 31 -2.70 6.06 9.89
CA VAL A 31 -1.72 6.77 10.71
C VAL A 31 -0.70 5.81 11.32
N VAL A 32 -1.14 4.69 11.89
CA VAL A 32 -0.24 3.67 12.47
C VAL A 32 0.71 3.13 11.40
N VAL A 33 0.19 2.80 10.22
CA VAL A 33 0.99 2.35 9.09
C VAL A 33 1.99 3.43 8.67
N SER A 34 1.55 4.68 8.54
CA SER A 34 2.43 5.81 8.19
C SER A 34 3.57 5.99 9.18
N THR A 35 3.27 5.93 10.48
CA THR A 35 4.27 6.04 11.55
C THR A 35 5.26 4.87 11.49
N LEU A 36 4.78 3.65 11.28
CA LEU A 36 5.63 2.46 11.15
C LEU A 36 6.62 2.62 9.98
N PHE A 37 6.13 2.97 8.79
CA PHE A 37 6.99 3.20 7.63
C PHE A 37 7.90 4.43 7.79
N GLY A 38 7.42 5.48 8.46
CA GLY A 38 8.21 6.67 8.79
C GLY A 38 9.40 6.33 9.69
N LEU A 39 9.19 5.51 10.73
CA LEU A 39 10.25 5.06 11.62
C LEU A 39 11.29 4.20 10.88
N PHE A 40 10.84 3.27 10.04
CA PHE A 40 11.76 2.51 9.17
C PHE A 40 12.51 3.41 8.20
N GLY A 41 11.87 4.47 7.69
CA GLY A 41 12.49 5.45 6.82
C GLY A 41 13.57 6.27 7.51
N VAL A 42 13.32 6.72 8.75
CA VAL A 42 14.34 7.40 9.57
C VAL A 42 15.50 6.46 9.87
N ALA A 43 15.23 5.20 10.23
CA ALA A 43 16.28 4.20 10.47
C ALA A 43 17.12 3.92 9.22
N TYR A 44 16.49 3.88 8.03
CA TYR A 44 17.18 3.76 6.74
C TYR A 44 18.13 4.95 6.52
N MET A 45 17.66 6.18 6.71
CA MET A 45 18.48 7.39 6.56
C MET A 45 19.66 7.42 7.52
N MET A 46 19.44 7.05 8.79
CA MET A 46 20.51 6.99 9.79
C MET A 46 21.57 5.95 9.42
N ARG A 47 21.15 4.77 8.92
CA ARG A 47 22.10 3.72 8.52
C ARG A 47 22.85 4.07 7.24
N ALA A 48 22.22 4.82 6.34
CA ALA A 48 22.83 5.31 5.10
C ALA A 48 23.96 6.33 5.32
N ALA A 49 24.09 6.90 6.53
CA ALA A 49 25.16 7.81 6.90
C ALA A 49 26.48 7.11 7.30
N TYR A 50 26.51 5.78 7.37
CA TYR A 50 27.71 5.02 7.74
C TYR A 50 28.55 4.63 6.50
N GLU A 51 29.87 4.58 6.66
CA GLU A 51 30.85 4.35 5.58
C GLU A 51 30.69 3.01 4.83
N ASP A 52 30.14 1.98 5.49
CA ASP A 52 29.89 0.67 4.87
C ASP A 52 28.71 0.67 3.88
N TRP A 53 27.99 1.80 3.76
CA TRP A 53 26.79 1.88 2.94
C TRP A 53 27.11 1.85 1.45
N ARG A 54 26.87 0.71 0.82
CA ARG A 54 26.90 0.60 -0.65
C ARG A 54 25.48 0.78 -1.19
N PRO A 55 25.17 1.92 -1.84
CA PRO A 55 23.86 2.12 -2.44
C PRO A 55 23.61 1.06 -3.53
N ILE A 56 22.34 0.67 -3.68
CA ILE A 56 21.94 -0.27 -4.72
C ILE A 56 21.97 0.47 -6.07
N THR A 57 23.06 0.31 -6.83
CA THR A 57 23.23 0.95 -8.14
C THR A 57 22.37 0.30 -9.23
N TYR A 58 21.84 -0.90 -8.99
CA TYR A 58 20.99 -1.63 -9.91
C TYR A 58 19.51 -1.48 -9.54
N VAL A 59 18.77 -0.66 -10.29
CA VAL A 59 17.32 -0.58 -10.17
C VAL A 59 16.69 -1.60 -11.13
N PRO A 60 16.13 -2.72 -10.66
CA PRO A 60 15.47 -3.66 -11.55
C PRO A 60 14.29 -2.99 -12.25
N TRP A 61 14.21 -3.12 -13.58
CA TRP A 61 13.12 -2.56 -14.40
C TRP A 61 11.73 -3.01 -13.93
N GLN A 62 11.67 -4.17 -13.27
CA GLN A 62 10.51 -4.75 -12.59
C GLN A 62 9.85 -3.79 -11.58
N LEU A 63 10.63 -2.93 -10.90
CA LEU A 63 10.11 -1.95 -9.94
C LEU A 63 9.39 -0.77 -10.61
N TYR A 64 9.82 -0.38 -11.81
CA TYR A 64 9.10 0.60 -12.61
C TYR A 64 7.78 0.02 -13.13
N CYS A 65 7.80 -1.26 -13.54
CA CYS A 65 6.59 -1.99 -13.91
C CYS A 65 5.60 -2.06 -12.75
N SER A 66 6.05 -2.39 -11.53
CA SER A 66 5.17 -2.46 -10.35
C SER A 66 4.58 -1.10 -9.97
N THR A 67 5.33 -0.01 -10.13
CA THR A 67 4.82 1.35 -9.95
C THR A 67 3.74 1.69 -10.98
N GLY A 68 3.93 1.32 -12.25
CA GLY A 68 2.91 1.45 -13.29
C GLY A 68 1.63 0.64 -12.99
N LEU A 69 1.78 -0.58 -12.50
CA LEU A 69 0.66 -1.43 -12.08
C LEU A 69 -0.14 -0.81 -10.92
N LEU A 70 0.53 -0.18 -9.96
CA LEU A 70 -0.13 0.54 -8.87
C LEU A 70 -0.88 1.80 -9.35
N VAL A 71 -0.34 2.53 -10.32
CA VAL A 71 -1.05 3.66 -10.96
C VAL A 71 -2.33 3.16 -11.62
N LEU A 72 -2.25 2.08 -12.41
CA LEU A 72 -3.42 1.47 -13.05
C LEU A 72 -4.43 0.95 -12.03
N CYS A 73 -3.96 0.35 -10.93
CA CYS A 73 -4.80 -0.11 -9.83
C CYS A 73 -5.54 1.07 -9.18
N SER A 74 -4.85 2.19 -8.94
CA SER A 74 -5.43 3.40 -8.37
C SER A 74 -6.53 3.99 -9.27
N LEU A 75 -6.29 4.03 -10.58
CA LEU A 75 -7.29 4.45 -11.58
C LEU A 75 -8.50 3.50 -11.62
N ALA A 76 -8.27 2.19 -11.53
CA ALA A 76 -9.34 1.19 -11.49
C ALA A 76 -10.24 1.34 -10.25
N TRP A 77 -9.67 1.64 -9.09
CA TRP A 77 -10.43 1.93 -7.86
C TRP A 77 -11.21 3.23 -7.93
N GLU A 78 -10.65 4.25 -8.57
CA GLU A 78 -11.35 5.51 -8.80
C GLU A 78 -12.53 5.32 -9.77
N LEU A 79 -12.35 4.54 -10.83
CA LEU A 79 -13.43 4.16 -11.74
C LEU A 79 -14.52 3.35 -11.02
N ALA A 80 -14.14 2.42 -10.14
CA ALA A 80 -15.08 1.68 -9.31
C ALA A 80 -15.92 2.60 -8.42
N ARG A 81 -15.30 3.61 -7.77
CA ARG A 81 -16.03 4.62 -6.99
C ARG A 81 -17.03 5.40 -7.83
N ARG A 82 -16.64 5.83 -9.04
CA ARG A 82 -17.52 6.56 -9.96
C ARG A 82 -18.72 5.72 -10.39
N HIS A 83 -18.52 4.43 -10.65
CA HIS A 83 -19.62 3.51 -10.96
C HIS A 83 -20.58 3.29 -9.78
N VAL A 84 -20.08 3.26 -8.55
CA VAL A 84 -20.93 3.23 -7.34
C VAL A 84 -21.77 4.51 -7.23
N ALA A 85 -21.16 5.68 -7.43
CA ALA A 85 -21.85 6.97 -7.39
C ALA A 85 -22.94 7.09 -8.47
N ALA A 86 -22.71 6.47 -9.64
CA ALA A 86 -23.68 6.41 -10.73
C ALA A 86 -24.75 5.30 -10.57
N GLY A 87 -24.79 4.59 -9.43
CA GLY A 87 -25.75 3.52 -9.17
C GLY A 87 -25.52 2.22 -9.98
N ARG A 88 -24.43 2.12 -10.74
CA ARG A 88 -24.11 0.97 -11.61
C ARG A 88 -23.34 -0.10 -10.83
N ARG A 89 -24.05 -0.82 -9.96
CA ARG A 89 -23.46 -1.82 -9.03
C ARG A 89 -22.64 -2.91 -9.72
N ASP A 90 -23.09 -3.42 -10.88
CA ASP A 90 -22.36 -4.46 -11.60
C ASP A 90 -21.05 -3.95 -12.22
N ALA A 91 -21.06 -2.73 -12.75
CA ALA A 91 -19.86 -2.08 -13.29
C ALA A 91 -18.86 -1.71 -12.17
N ALA A 92 -19.36 -1.33 -10.99
CA ALA A 92 -18.51 -1.12 -9.83
C ALA A 92 -17.84 -2.42 -9.35
N ARG A 93 -18.58 -3.53 -9.40
CA ARG A 93 -18.07 -4.86 -9.04
C ARG A 93 -17.00 -5.32 -10.03
N SER A 94 -17.23 -5.20 -11.34
CA SER A 94 -16.23 -5.59 -12.34
C SER A 94 -14.96 -4.73 -12.26
N ALA A 95 -15.10 -3.42 -12.07
CA ALA A 95 -13.95 -2.53 -11.88
C ALA A 95 -13.15 -2.88 -10.60
N SER A 96 -13.84 -3.19 -9.50
CA SER A 96 -13.18 -3.62 -8.25
C SER A 96 -12.44 -4.94 -8.40
N ILE A 97 -12.99 -5.90 -9.16
CA ILE A 97 -12.31 -7.17 -9.49
C ILE A 97 -11.07 -6.89 -10.34
N GLY A 98 -11.16 -6.03 -11.36
CA GLY A 98 -10.01 -5.61 -12.15
C GLY A 98 -8.91 -4.97 -11.29
N ALA A 99 -9.29 -4.13 -10.33
CA ALA A 99 -8.35 -3.52 -9.40
C ALA A 99 -7.68 -4.55 -8.47
N LEU A 100 -8.41 -5.57 -8.01
CA LEU A 100 -7.85 -6.70 -7.26
C LEU A 100 -6.86 -7.53 -8.09
N VAL A 101 -7.15 -7.76 -9.36
CA VAL A 101 -6.23 -8.46 -10.28
C VAL A 101 -4.95 -7.65 -10.49
N LEU A 102 -5.06 -6.33 -10.71
CA LEU A 102 -3.90 -5.44 -10.81
C LEU A 102 -3.06 -5.46 -9.53
N SER A 103 -3.71 -5.52 -8.37
CA SER A 103 -3.05 -5.65 -7.07
C SER A 103 -2.28 -6.96 -6.93
N ALA A 104 -2.86 -8.07 -7.38
CA ALA A 104 -2.18 -9.37 -7.42
C ALA A 104 -0.95 -9.32 -8.34
N MET A 105 -1.08 -8.71 -9.52
CA MET A 105 0.03 -8.53 -10.44
C MET A 105 1.15 -7.67 -9.85
N PHE A 106 0.82 -6.64 -9.06
CA PHE A 106 1.82 -5.87 -8.31
C PHE A 106 2.63 -6.75 -7.35
N VAL A 107 1.96 -7.59 -6.55
CA VAL A 107 2.63 -8.50 -5.60
C VAL A 107 3.54 -9.48 -6.36
N LEU A 108 3.06 -10.04 -7.48
CA LEU A 108 3.87 -10.93 -8.33
C LEU A 108 5.09 -10.22 -8.94
N SER A 109 4.93 -8.99 -9.42
CA SER A 109 6.03 -8.17 -9.92
C SER A 109 7.09 -7.93 -8.84
N GLN A 110 6.66 -7.82 -7.58
CA GLN A 110 7.55 -7.63 -6.44
C GLN A 110 8.34 -8.89 -6.07
N LEU A 111 7.68 -10.05 -6.09
CA LEU A 111 8.36 -11.34 -5.95
C LEU A 111 9.38 -11.55 -7.08
N TYR A 112 9.02 -11.18 -8.30
CA TYR A 112 9.92 -11.29 -9.45
C TYR A 112 11.12 -10.34 -9.35
N ALA A 113 10.92 -9.10 -8.86
CA ALA A 113 12.01 -8.17 -8.57
C ALA A 113 12.97 -8.74 -7.51
N TRP A 114 12.43 -9.31 -6.43
CA TRP A 114 13.21 -9.96 -5.38
C TRP A 114 14.03 -11.14 -5.88
N GLN A 115 13.43 -11.98 -6.72
CA GLN A 115 14.14 -13.10 -7.35
C GLN A 115 15.26 -12.63 -8.27
N ALA A 116 15.01 -11.61 -9.10
CA ALA A 116 16.01 -11.03 -9.98
C ALA A 116 17.18 -10.42 -9.21
N MET A 117 16.92 -9.75 -8.08
CA MET A 117 17.96 -9.19 -7.22
C MET A 117 18.78 -10.27 -6.51
N THR A 118 18.13 -11.31 -5.97
CA THR A 118 18.83 -12.44 -5.34
C THR A 118 19.68 -13.19 -6.36
N ALA A 119 19.21 -13.37 -7.60
CA ALA A 119 19.97 -14.00 -8.68
C ALA A 119 21.18 -13.17 -9.14
N ALA A 120 21.13 -11.84 -8.96
CA ALA A 120 22.22 -10.91 -9.26
C ALA A 120 23.18 -10.69 -8.06
N ASP A 121 23.15 -11.59 -7.05
CA ASP A 121 23.95 -11.55 -5.82
C ASP A 121 23.65 -10.37 -4.87
N TYR A 122 22.52 -9.68 -5.08
CA TYR A 122 21.98 -8.68 -4.15
C TYR A 122 21.08 -9.34 -3.09
N GLY A 123 21.62 -10.32 -2.37
CA GLY A 123 20.89 -11.03 -1.32
C GLY A 123 20.57 -10.15 -0.10
N VAL A 124 19.56 -10.57 0.68
CA VAL A 124 19.09 -9.89 1.91
C VAL A 124 20.22 -9.68 2.93
N ALA A 125 21.14 -10.63 3.04
CA ALA A 125 22.27 -10.60 3.99
C ALA A 125 23.57 -10.04 3.39
N ALA A 126 23.59 -9.71 2.09
CA ALA A 126 24.82 -9.28 1.41
C ALA A 126 25.24 -7.86 1.81
N ASN A 127 24.27 -6.99 2.10
CA ASN A 127 24.50 -5.59 2.46
C ASN A 127 23.34 -5.07 3.33
N PRO A 128 23.61 -4.30 4.39
CA PRO A 128 22.58 -3.59 5.15
C PRO A 128 21.55 -2.85 4.27
N ALA A 129 21.97 -2.23 3.17
CA ALA A 129 21.08 -1.54 2.24
C ALA A 129 20.04 -2.48 1.60
N ASN A 130 20.47 -3.69 1.23
CA ASN A 130 19.57 -4.72 0.72
C ASN A 130 18.59 -5.15 1.81
N SER A 131 19.06 -5.40 3.04
CA SER A 131 18.18 -5.81 4.14
C SER A 131 17.04 -4.81 4.37
N PHE A 132 17.33 -3.51 4.40
CA PHE A 132 16.31 -2.47 4.53
C PHE A 132 15.36 -2.42 3.33
N PHE A 133 15.89 -2.55 2.10
CA PHE A 133 15.08 -2.61 0.89
C PHE A 133 14.06 -3.76 0.96
N TYR A 134 14.51 -4.99 1.25
CA TYR A 134 13.63 -6.16 1.35
C TYR A 134 12.63 -6.04 2.51
N LEU A 135 13.06 -5.48 3.65
CA LEU A 135 12.18 -5.27 4.79
C LEU A 135 11.05 -4.27 4.48
N ILE A 136 11.40 -3.09 3.95
CA ILE A 136 10.43 -2.02 3.64
C ILE A 136 9.49 -2.46 2.51
N THR A 137 10.03 -3.00 1.41
CA THR A 137 9.22 -3.45 0.28
C THR A 137 8.36 -4.67 0.64
N GLY A 138 8.88 -5.58 1.47
CA GLY A 138 8.14 -6.74 1.97
C GLY A 138 7.01 -6.36 2.91
N LEU A 139 7.26 -5.45 3.84
CA LEU A 139 6.23 -4.90 4.70
C LEU A 139 5.13 -4.23 3.87
N HIS A 140 5.49 -3.48 2.83
CA HIS A 140 4.52 -2.87 1.92
C HIS A 140 3.70 -3.93 1.19
N ALA A 141 4.33 -4.97 0.62
CA ALA A 141 3.63 -6.07 -0.03
C ALA A 141 2.63 -6.77 0.91
N VAL A 142 2.98 -6.97 2.19
CA VAL A 142 2.07 -7.52 3.20
C VAL A 142 0.85 -6.61 3.43
N HIS A 143 1.02 -5.29 3.49
CA HIS A 143 -0.09 -4.34 3.64
C HIS A 143 -1.02 -4.33 2.40
N VAL A 144 -0.44 -4.48 1.21
CA VAL A 144 -1.18 -4.64 -0.06
C VAL A 144 -2.00 -5.94 -0.02
N MET A 145 -1.38 -7.07 0.35
CA MET A 145 -2.08 -8.36 0.49
C MET A 145 -3.21 -8.32 1.53
N GLY A 146 -2.96 -7.72 2.70
CA GLY A 146 -4.00 -7.51 3.71
C GLY A 146 -5.16 -6.64 3.19
N GLY A 147 -4.83 -5.60 2.43
CA GLY A 147 -5.78 -4.74 1.72
C GLY A 147 -6.63 -5.49 0.70
N MET A 148 -6.02 -6.38 -0.07
CA MET A 148 -6.71 -7.21 -1.07
C MET A 148 -7.73 -8.14 -0.41
N VAL A 149 -7.38 -8.77 0.71
CA VAL A 149 -8.31 -9.62 1.47
C VAL A 149 -9.51 -8.79 1.94
N ALA A 150 -9.26 -7.64 2.58
CA ALA A 150 -10.32 -6.74 3.04
C ALA A 150 -11.20 -6.25 1.88
N ALA A 151 -10.61 -5.90 0.74
CA ALA A 151 -11.32 -5.48 -0.46
C ALA A 151 -12.15 -6.61 -1.09
N ALA A 152 -11.66 -7.85 -1.08
CA ALA A 152 -12.42 -9.01 -1.55
C ALA A 152 -13.69 -9.24 -0.68
N PHE A 153 -13.58 -9.09 0.64
CA PHE A 153 -14.75 -9.13 1.53
C PHE A 153 -15.72 -7.97 1.27
N ALA A 154 -15.20 -6.76 1.03
CA ALA A 154 -15.99 -5.57 0.70
C ALA A 154 -16.79 -5.72 -0.60
N VAL A 155 -16.19 -6.30 -1.64
CA VAL A 155 -16.84 -6.55 -2.94
C VAL A 155 -17.98 -7.58 -2.81
N ARG A 156 -17.85 -8.56 -1.89
CA ARG A 156 -18.90 -9.55 -1.61
C ARG A 156 -20.11 -8.97 -0.86
N LYS A 157 -19.91 -7.97 0.01
CA LYS A 157 -20.98 -7.32 0.81
C LYS A 157 -21.60 -6.08 0.14
N ALA A 158 -21.95 -6.18 -1.14
CA ALA A 158 -22.77 -5.18 -1.85
C ALA A 158 -22.22 -3.74 -1.97
N GLY A 159 -20.90 -3.54 -1.86
CA GLY A 159 -20.25 -2.31 -2.34
C GLY A 159 -20.29 -1.08 -1.42
N GLU A 160 -20.95 -1.15 -0.25
CA GLU A 160 -20.93 -0.06 0.75
C GLU A 160 -19.52 0.29 1.26
N ALA A 161 -18.57 -0.61 1.06
CA ALA A 161 -17.18 -0.45 1.48
C ALA A 161 -16.23 -0.01 0.35
N ILE A 162 -16.70 0.10 -0.90
CA ILE A 162 -15.84 0.43 -2.06
C ILE A 162 -15.19 1.80 -1.90
N GLY A 163 -15.91 2.77 -1.32
CA GLY A 163 -15.35 4.11 -1.04
C GLY A 163 -14.17 4.09 -0.07
N LEU A 164 -14.26 3.27 0.98
CA LEU A 164 -13.19 3.06 1.97
C LEU A 164 -12.01 2.28 1.36
N CYS A 165 -12.29 1.26 0.55
CA CYS A 165 -11.27 0.51 -0.17
C CYS A 165 -10.47 1.42 -1.11
N ALA A 166 -11.14 2.25 -1.91
CA ALA A 166 -10.45 3.18 -2.80
C ALA A 166 -9.55 4.15 -2.01
N GLN A 167 -10.03 4.70 -0.89
CA GLN A 167 -9.21 5.58 -0.05
C GLN A 167 -7.96 4.87 0.51
N TYR A 168 -8.10 3.62 0.93
CA TYR A 168 -6.97 2.80 1.36
C TYR A 168 -5.97 2.52 0.23
N TRP A 169 -6.44 2.25 -0.98
CA TRP A 169 -5.58 2.03 -2.13
C TRP A 169 -4.82 3.28 -2.58
N HIS A 170 -5.45 4.46 -2.55
CA HIS A 170 -4.73 5.71 -2.78
C HIS A 170 -3.67 5.98 -1.72
N PHE A 171 -3.98 5.68 -0.44
CA PHE A 171 -3.00 5.78 0.63
C PHE A 171 -1.80 4.86 0.38
N LEU A 172 -2.02 3.58 0.02
CA LEU A 172 -0.93 2.66 -0.32
C LEU A 172 -0.13 3.12 -1.53
N PHE A 173 -0.77 3.71 -2.54
CA PHE A 173 -0.08 4.28 -3.70
C PHE A 173 0.84 5.44 -3.32
N VAL A 174 0.33 6.41 -2.55
CA VAL A 174 1.14 7.56 -2.09
C VAL A 174 2.28 7.08 -1.19
N LEU A 175 2.00 6.12 -0.30
CA LEU A 175 3.02 5.49 0.53
C LEU A 175 4.09 4.82 -0.34
N TRP A 176 3.70 4.05 -1.37
CA TRP A 176 4.65 3.42 -2.28
C TRP A 176 5.54 4.44 -2.99
N LEU A 177 4.98 5.55 -3.48
CA LEU A 177 5.77 6.63 -4.08
C LEU A 177 6.76 7.25 -3.09
N ALA A 178 6.34 7.46 -1.85
CA ALA A 178 7.23 7.97 -0.80
C ALA A 178 8.37 6.99 -0.50
N LEU A 179 8.09 5.68 -0.44
CA LEU A 179 9.11 4.64 -0.25
C LEU A 179 10.04 4.52 -1.46
N PHE A 180 9.49 4.58 -2.68
CA PHE A 180 10.28 4.57 -3.90
C PHE A 180 11.21 5.78 -3.96
N ALA A 181 10.71 6.96 -3.59
CA ALA A 181 11.53 8.16 -3.48
C ALA A 181 12.61 8.03 -2.40
N LEU A 182 12.26 7.49 -1.23
CA LEU A 182 13.21 7.22 -0.14
C LEU A 182 14.33 6.26 -0.56
N LEU A 183 14.01 5.21 -1.32
CA LEU A 183 14.97 4.16 -1.68
C LEU A 183 15.86 4.53 -2.89
N PHE A 184 15.33 5.30 -3.85
CA PHE A 184 16.02 5.59 -5.12
C PHE A 184 16.34 7.07 -5.36
N MET A 185 15.49 7.99 -4.89
CA MET A 185 15.74 9.43 -5.02
C MET A 185 16.63 9.98 -3.89
N VAL A 186 16.71 9.30 -2.74
CA VAL A 186 17.75 9.57 -1.75
C VAL A 186 19.06 8.94 -2.22
N THR A 187 19.65 9.57 -3.22
CA THR A 187 21.03 9.30 -3.64
C THR A 187 21.98 9.89 -2.58
N PRO A 188 23.20 9.35 -2.37
CA PRO A 188 24.16 9.85 -1.37
C PRO A 188 24.44 11.35 -1.44
N ASP A 189 24.28 11.97 -2.62
CA ASP A 189 24.43 13.40 -2.84
C ASP A 189 23.38 14.23 -2.11
N LEU A 190 22.14 13.74 -1.98
CA LEU A 190 21.08 14.42 -1.24
C LEU A 190 21.30 14.29 0.27
N VAL A 191 21.78 13.14 0.73
CA VAL A 191 22.17 12.93 2.14
C VAL A 191 23.32 13.86 2.50
N ARG A 192 24.35 13.96 1.64
CA ARG A 192 25.44 14.93 1.81
C ARG A 192 24.94 16.38 1.78
N ALA A 193 24.00 16.72 0.89
CA ALA A 193 23.39 18.04 0.85
C ALA A 193 22.62 18.36 2.14
N PHE A 194 21.83 17.43 2.68
CA PHE A 194 21.13 17.59 3.96
C PHE A 194 22.08 17.65 5.16
N CYS A 195 23.08 16.77 5.22
CA CYS A 195 24.11 16.78 6.27
C CYS A 195 24.95 18.07 6.25
N SER A 196 25.26 18.60 5.06
CA SER A 196 25.93 19.90 4.91
C SER A 196 25.04 21.08 5.34
N THR A 197 23.74 21.00 5.07
CA THR A 197 22.74 22.00 5.48
C THR A 197 22.53 22.00 7.00
N ILE A 198 22.69 20.84 7.64
CA ILE A 198 22.57 20.66 9.10
C ILE A 198 23.93 20.86 9.82
N GLY A 199 25.02 21.08 9.07
CA GLY A 199 26.34 21.41 9.63
C GLY A 199 27.09 20.24 10.28
N ILE A 200 26.71 18.99 10.00
CA ILE A 200 27.39 17.81 10.54
C ILE A 200 28.47 17.38 9.53
N PRO A 201 29.77 17.41 9.89
CA PRO A 201 30.83 17.00 8.99
C PRO A 201 30.77 15.48 8.78
N VAL A 202 30.45 15.08 7.54
CA VAL A 202 30.54 13.69 7.08
C VAL A 202 31.94 13.53 6.50
N ARG A 203 32.82 12.78 7.18
CA ARG A 203 34.10 12.32 6.62
C ARG A 203 33.87 11.03 5.84
#